data_AF-A0A2N9E9I4-F1
#
_entry.id   AF-A0A2N9E9I4-F1
#
_cell.length_a   1.000
_cell.length_b   1.000
_cell.length_c   1.000
_cell.angle_alpha   90.00
_cell.angle_beta   90.00
_cell.angle_gamma   90.00
#
_symmetry.space_group_name_H-M   'P 1'
#
loop_
_entity.id
_entity.type
_entity.pdbx_description
1 polymer ?
#
loop_
_entity_poly.entity_id
_entity_poly.type
_entity_poly.pdbx_seq_one_letter_code
_entity_poly.pdbx_strand_id
1 'polypeptide(L)'
;MSVHKQMGLSLLEYKEVSMRSGTRSEFKSFAYLYNEDQFMAALAKDVIVVKTLPKNLKWARRKKEIPSFKVRYSASPYYYLNQVLVVLKKHLVVELVVSEGGCLQAILPPQLEHNEELQRLRCRVAFHALRFRQEVQELATKILLRLRAPGRPFIAYDPGMTRDALAYHGCAELFQDVHSELIQHKRSWMMKRGIVKGKLLVNSAKSRLNGSCPLMPEEVGILLRAYGYPWDTIIYVSGGEVFGGQRTLIPLHAMFENIIDRTSLSTPWELTRIYGREANLVSSYPRTPPSIEKEMKHEAWKTAGPRPRPLPPPPARPKSYNIEGWWGWVAESDNEPESTVMELRTNAHKLLWEAIDYVICIEADVFIPGFDRDGKGHPNFASLVMGQRLYQSAALKTYRPDRKEVAKLLEKIHDHLYHANHTWLKSVRKHMRKSLLDGLIEASTKSKPLSFLSHPVPECSCLMYDSTETSVHASSPSTQSQFQAALGVAHRCPAWMNSDLISRSKDKDNEEDLDEDDSTSSGLFFRHSGDNHESGGGESNNKEEAQLDDQEELEGGER
;
A
#
# COMPACT_ATOMS: atom_id res chain seq x y z
N MET A 1 -39.85 -20.25 -29.90
CA MET A 1 -38.66 -20.62 -30.69
C MET A 1 -37.42 -20.42 -29.82
N SER A 2 -36.97 -21.52 -29.21
CA SER A 2 -35.80 -21.58 -28.34
C SER A 2 -34.54 -21.53 -29.17
N VAL A 3 -33.71 -20.49 -28.99
CA VAL A 3 -32.29 -20.52 -29.35
C VAL A 3 -31.55 -19.90 -28.17
N HIS A 4 -30.98 -20.74 -27.33
CA HIS A 4 -29.96 -20.36 -26.36
C HIS A 4 -28.79 -19.71 -27.10
N LYS A 5 -28.85 -18.40 -27.34
CA LYS A 5 -27.67 -17.61 -27.72
C LYS A 5 -26.83 -17.45 -26.47
N GLN A 6 -25.84 -18.33 -26.31
CA GLN A 6 -24.89 -18.28 -25.23
C GLN A 6 -24.00 -17.04 -25.40
N MET A 7 -23.96 -16.18 -24.38
CA MET A 7 -23.09 -14.99 -24.39
C MET A 7 -21.66 -15.38 -24.00
N GLY A 8 -20.68 -14.75 -24.65
CA GLY A 8 -19.25 -14.93 -24.34
C GLY A 8 -18.55 -13.60 -24.05
N LEU A 9 -17.61 -13.62 -23.12
CA LEU A 9 -16.74 -12.51 -22.75
C LEU A 9 -15.35 -12.71 -23.37
N SER A 10 -14.80 -11.69 -24.01
CA SER A 10 -13.38 -11.69 -24.41
C SER A 10 -12.63 -10.68 -23.57
N LEU A 11 -11.62 -11.15 -22.83
CA LEU A 11 -10.71 -10.27 -22.09
C LEU A 11 -9.74 -9.64 -23.08
N LEU A 12 -9.79 -8.32 -23.18
CA LEU A 12 -8.92 -7.54 -24.05
C LEU A 12 -7.93 -6.74 -23.21
N GLU A 13 -6.79 -6.41 -23.83
CA GLU A 13 -5.62 -5.75 -23.23
C GLU A 13 -5.94 -4.70 -22.15
N TYR A 14 -5.17 -4.74 -21.06
CA TYR A 14 -5.10 -3.68 -20.07
C TYR A 14 -4.41 -2.47 -20.70
N LYS A 15 -5.14 -1.37 -20.88
CA LYS A 15 -4.57 -0.10 -21.32
C LYS A 15 -4.31 0.78 -20.11
N GLU A 16 -3.13 0.65 -19.53
CA GLU A 16 -2.63 1.71 -18.66
C GLU A 16 -2.45 2.99 -19.50
N VAL A 17 -2.84 4.13 -18.91
CA VAL A 17 -2.92 5.43 -19.60
C VAL A 17 -1.56 5.77 -20.22
N SER A 18 -1.56 5.90 -21.54
CA SER A 18 -0.48 6.47 -22.37
C SER A 18 0.89 5.78 -22.35
N MET A 19 0.95 4.48 -22.63
CA MET A 19 2.14 3.91 -23.29
C MET A 19 1.97 3.97 -24.81
N ARG A 20 2.52 5.02 -25.45
CA ARG A 20 2.64 5.10 -26.92
C ARG A 20 3.76 4.19 -27.44
N SER A 21 3.68 3.90 -28.74
CA SER A 21 4.48 2.97 -29.56
C SER A 21 5.93 2.74 -29.10
N GLY A 22 6.18 1.65 -28.38
CA GLY A 22 7.53 1.23 -27.99
C GLY A 22 7.56 0.00 -27.09
N THR A 23 6.54 -0.20 -26.24
CA THR A 23 6.42 -1.40 -25.41
C THR A 23 5.63 -2.53 -26.06
N ARG A 24 6.14 -3.76 -25.89
CA ARG A 24 5.56 -5.00 -26.40
C ARG A 24 4.15 -5.19 -25.85
N SER A 25 3.19 -5.62 -26.68
CA SER A 25 1.78 -5.84 -26.29
C SER A 25 1.61 -6.90 -25.19
N GLU A 26 2.63 -7.74 -24.98
CA GLU A 26 2.65 -8.81 -23.98
C GLU A 26 2.51 -8.27 -22.54
N PHE A 27 3.14 -7.13 -22.22
CA PHE A 27 3.05 -6.48 -20.91
C PHE A 27 1.66 -5.91 -20.58
N LYS A 28 0.78 -5.82 -21.58
CA LYS A 28 -0.59 -5.31 -21.45
C LYS A 28 -1.64 -6.43 -21.45
N SER A 29 -1.20 -7.69 -21.46
CA SER A 29 -2.11 -8.83 -21.52
C SER A 29 -2.60 -9.25 -20.13
N PHE A 30 -3.82 -9.76 -20.04
CA PHE A 30 -4.36 -10.35 -18.80
C PHE A 30 -3.45 -11.48 -18.26
N ALA A 31 -2.93 -12.29 -19.17
CA ALA A 31 -2.03 -13.41 -18.89
C ALA A 31 -0.65 -13.00 -18.36
N TYR A 32 -0.26 -11.72 -18.50
CA TYR A 32 1.00 -11.24 -17.94
C TYR A 32 0.99 -11.28 -16.41
N LEU A 33 -0.15 -11.00 -15.79
CA LEU A 33 -0.33 -10.94 -14.34
C LEU A 33 -1.08 -12.15 -13.79
N TYR A 34 -2.16 -12.56 -14.47
CA TYR A 34 -3.08 -13.59 -13.98
C TYR A 34 -2.94 -14.91 -14.74
N ASN A 35 -3.29 -16.01 -14.05
CA ASN A 35 -3.44 -17.32 -14.66
C ASN A 35 -4.76 -17.35 -15.47
N GLU A 36 -4.65 -17.16 -16.78
CA GLU A 36 -5.79 -17.11 -17.70
C GLU A 36 -6.56 -18.43 -17.73
N ASP A 37 -5.88 -19.58 -17.71
CA ASP A 37 -6.53 -20.89 -17.79
C ASP A 37 -7.35 -21.18 -16.53
N GLN A 38 -6.80 -20.86 -15.35
CA GLN A 38 -7.51 -20.96 -14.08
C GLN A 38 -8.71 -20.01 -14.03
N PHE A 39 -8.55 -18.78 -14.54
CA PHE A 39 -9.65 -17.81 -14.60
C PHE A 39 -10.81 -18.33 -15.45
N MET A 40 -10.53 -18.87 -16.65
CA MET A 40 -11.56 -19.45 -17.51
C MET A 40 -12.20 -20.69 -16.88
N ALA A 41 -11.40 -21.58 -16.28
CA ALA A 41 -11.91 -22.78 -15.62
C ALA A 41 -12.84 -22.44 -14.44
N ALA A 42 -12.48 -21.45 -13.63
CA ALA A 42 -13.26 -21.00 -12.47
C ALA A 42 -14.61 -20.39 -12.86
N LEU A 43 -14.74 -19.83 -14.06
CA LEU A 43 -15.95 -19.15 -14.56
C LEU A 43 -16.73 -19.95 -15.60
N ALA A 44 -16.26 -21.13 -16.00
CA ALA A 44 -16.82 -21.92 -17.11
C ALA A 44 -18.33 -22.22 -16.97
N LYS A 45 -18.83 -22.28 -15.72
CA LYS A 45 -20.26 -22.51 -15.42
C LYS A 45 -21.10 -21.23 -15.43
N ASP A 46 -20.49 -20.07 -15.27
CA ASP A 46 -21.20 -18.79 -15.17
C ASP A 46 -21.13 -17.98 -16.48
N VAL A 47 -19.96 -17.90 -17.12
CA VAL A 47 -19.74 -17.13 -18.35
C VAL A 47 -18.72 -17.84 -19.25
N ILE A 48 -18.99 -17.90 -20.56
CA ILE A 48 -17.99 -18.37 -21.53
C ILE A 48 -16.94 -17.28 -21.72
N VAL A 49 -15.68 -17.57 -21.40
CA VAL A 49 -14.57 -16.66 -21.62
C VAL A 49 -13.74 -17.14 -22.81
N VAL A 50 -13.42 -16.25 -23.76
CA VAL A 50 -12.57 -16.55 -24.91
C VAL A 50 -11.29 -15.72 -24.90
N LYS A 51 -10.14 -16.40 -25.04
CA LYS A 51 -8.80 -15.77 -25.01
C LYS A 51 -8.61 -14.69 -26.05
N THR A 52 -9.09 -14.94 -27.28
CA THR A 52 -8.93 -14.00 -28.37
C THR A 52 -10.19 -13.87 -29.20
N LEU A 53 -10.46 -12.65 -29.66
CA LEU A 53 -11.53 -12.40 -30.60
C LEU A 53 -11.30 -13.15 -31.94
N PRO A 54 -12.35 -13.72 -32.54
CA PRO A 54 -12.35 -14.23 -33.91
C PRO A 54 -11.82 -13.20 -34.92
N LYS A 55 -11.18 -13.66 -36.02
CA LYS A 55 -10.51 -12.78 -37.01
C LYS A 55 -11.44 -11.71 -37.60
N ASN A 56 -12.67 -12.08 -37.93
CA ASN A 56 -13.70 -11.16 -38.42
C ASN A 56 -14.04 -10.06 -37.40
N LEU A 57 -14.20 -10.42 -36.13
CA LEU A 57 -14.51 -9.45 -35.06
C LEU A 57 -13.29 -8.57 -34.73
N LYS A 58 -12.06 -9.09 -34.81
CA LYS A 58 -10.84 -8.28 -34.71
C LYS A 58 -10.79 -7.20 -35.79
N TRP A 59 -11.16 -7.56 -37.02
CA TRP A 59 -11.20 -6.62 -38.14
C TRP A 59 -12.31 -5.58 -38.00
N ALA A 60 -13.52 -6.01 -37.65
CA ALA A 60 -14.66 -5.12 -37.39
C ALA A 60 -14.36 -4.12 -36.27
N ARG A 61 -13.68 -4.55 -35.20
CA ARG A 61 -13.21 -3.65 -34.12
C ARG A 61 -12.24 -2.60 -34.64
N ARG A 62 -11.25 -3.00 -35.45
CA ARG A 62 -10.26 -2.06 -36.03
C ARG A 62 -10.92 -1.01 -36.92
N LYS A 63 -11.98 -1.39 -37.63
CA LYS A 63 -12.80 -0.48 -38.45
C LYS A 63 -13.84 0.33 -37.67
N LYS A 64 -13.93 0.14 -36.34
CA LYS A 64 -14.94 0.76 -35.47
C LYS A 64 -16.39 0.43 -35.87
N GLU A 65 -16.60 -0.77 -36.42
CA GLU A 65 -17.92 -1.28 -36.81
C GLU A 65 -18.68 -1.90 -35.62
N ILE A 66 -17.99 -2.17 -34.51
CA ILE A 66 -18.58 -2.70 -33.27
C ILE A 66 -19.06 -1.53 -32.41
N PRO A 67 -20.35 -1.52 -31.97
CA PRO A 67 -20.84 -0.50 -31.04
C PRO A 67 -20.04 -0.49 -29.74
N SER A 68 -19.50 0.67 -29.36
CA SER A 68 -18.67 0.84 -28.16
C SER A 68 -19.35 1.69 -27.10
N PHE A 69 -19.34 1.23 -25.85
CA PHE A 69 -19.83 1.97 -24.69
C PHE A 69 -18.69 2.35 -23.77
N LYS A 70 -18.53 3.66 -23.49
CA LYS A 70 -17.66 4.12 -22.41
C LYS A 70 -18.43 4.04 -21.10
N VAL A 71 -18.06 3.09 -20.26
CA VAL A 71 -18.75 2.79 -19.01
C VAL A 71 -18.24 3.70 -17.90
N ARG A 72 -19.16 4.24 -17.09
CA ARG A 72 -18.83 5.07 -15.91
C ARG A 72 -18.39 4.19 -14.73
N TYR A 73 -17.53 4.73 -13.85
CA TYR A 73 -16.94 4.03 -12.72
C TYR A 73 -17.95 3.26 -11.83
N SER A 74 -19.13 3.86 -11.59
CA SER A 74 -20.20 3.29 -10.77
C SER A 74 -21.50 3.24 -11.58
N ALA A 75 -21.45 2.64 -12.78
CA ALA A 75 -22.65 2.51 -13.60
C ALA A 75 -23.69 1.60 -12.92
N SER A 76 -24.97 1.97 -13.03
CA SER A 76 -26.05 1.20 -12.43
C SER A 76 -26.35 -0.08 -13.22
N PRO A 77 -26.88 -1.13 -12.60
CA PRO A 77 -27.34 -2.32 -13.32
C PRO A 77 -28.35 -1.96 -14.43
N TYR A 78 -29.20 -0.96 -14.19
CA TYR A 78 -30.17 -0.46 -15.18
C TYR A 78 -29.52 0.15 -16.43
N TYR A 79 -28.33 0.74 -16.31
CA TYR A 79 -27.57 1.18 -17.50
C TYR A 79 -27.24 0.00 -18.42
N TYR A 80 -26.82 -1.12 -17.84
CA TYR A 80 -26.55 -2.33 -18.60
C TYR A 80 -27.81 -2.95 -19.20
N LEU A 81 -28.89 -3.05 -18.41
CA LEU A 81 -30.13 -3.67 -18.86
C LEU A 81 -30.86 -2.84 -19.93
N ASN A 82 -30.91 -1.52 -19.77
CA ASN A 82 -31.74 -0.66 -20.62
C ASN A 82 -30.99 -0.05 -21.80
N GLN A 83 -29.65 0.03 -21.75
CA GLN A 83 -28.85 0.61 -22.82
C GLN A 83 -27.97 -0.43 -23.51
N VAL A 84 -27.09 -1.08 -22.74
CA VAL A 84 -26.09 -2.00 -23.31
C VAL A 84 -26.76 -3.25 -23.87
N LEU A 85 -27.66 -3.88 -23.10
CA LEU A 85 -28.30 -5.14 -23.47
C LEU A 85 -29.20 -4.98 -24.71
N VAL A 86 -29.87 -3.84 -24.87
CA VAL A 86 -30.70 -3.54 -26.05
C VAL A 86 -29.86 -3.52 -27.32
N VAL A 87 -28.70 -2.86 -27.28
CA VAL A 87 -27.77 -2.81 -28.41
C VAL A 87 -27.09 -4.16 -28.64
N LEU A 88 -26.74 -4.87 -27.56
CA LEU A 88 -26.17 -6.22 -27.64
C LEU A 88 -27.14 -7.23 -28.28
N LYS A 89 -28.43 -7.16 -27.98
CA LYS A 89 -29.46 -8.00 -28.63
C LYS A 89 -29.57 -7.71 -30.13
N LYS A 90 -29.38 -6.45 -30.55
CA LYS A 90 -29.46 -6.02 -31.96
C LYS A 90 -28.19 -6.36 -32.75
N HIS A 91 -27.01 -6.08 -32.21
CA HIS A 91 -25.72 -6.22 -32.90
C HIS A 91 -24.97 -7.52 -32.60
N LEU A 92 -25.44 -8.30 -31.62
CA LEU A 92 -24.83 -9.55 -31.12
C LEU A 92 -23.43 -9.39 -30.48
N VAL A 93 -22.77 -8.26 -30.68
CA VAL A 93 -21.45 -7.91 -30.13
C VAL A 93 -21.44 -6.43 -29.74
N VAL A 94 -20.88 -6.13 -28.57
CA VAL A 94 -20.61 -4.76 -28.10
C VAL A 94 -19.22 -4.70 -27.47
N GLU A 95 -18.57 -3.55 -27.56
CA GLU A 95 -17.32 -3.27 -26.85
C GLU A 95 -17.62 -2.43 -25.61
N LEU A 96 -17.21 -2.90 -24.43
CA LEU A 96 -17.24 -2.11 -23.20
C LEU A 96 -15.84 -1.54 -22.96
N VAL A 97 -15.76 -0.22 -22.92
CA VAL A 97 -14.55 0.52 -22.54
C VAL A 97 -14.71 0.94 -21.08
N VAL A 98 -14.05 0.21 -20.19
CA VAL A 98 -14.01 0.51 -18.76
C VAL A 98 -12.77 1.34 -18.47
N SER A 99 -12.96 2.58 -18.05
CA SER A 99 -11.89 3.44 -17.55
C SER A 99 -11.84 3.32 -16.02
N GLU A 100 -10.64 3.28 -15.43
CA GLU A 100 -10.42 3.37 -13.98
C GLU A 100 -10.89 2.16 -13.14
N GLY A 101 -11.22 1.02 -13.77
CA GLY A 101 -11.41 -0.27 -13.09
C GLY A 101 -12.74 -0.47 -12.35
N GLY A 102 -13.56 0.57 -12.18
CA GLY A 102 -14.96 0.45 -11.75
C GLY A 102 -15.89 0.46 -12.95
N CYS A 103 -16.82 -0.49 -13.01
CA CYS A 103 -17.84 -0.50 -14.06
C CYS A 103 -19.25 -0.77 -13.53
N LEU A 104 -19.39 -1.22 -12.29
CA LEU A 104 -20.67 -1.53 -11.67
C LEU A 104 -20.68 -0.94 -10.28
N GLN A 105 -21.78 -0.30 -9.89
CA GLN A 105 -21.95 0.22 -8.54
C GLN A 105 -21.64 -0.85 -7.48
N ALA A 106 -20.98 -0.44 -6.39
CA ALA A 106 -20.52 -1.36 -5.37
C ALA A 106 -21.68 -2.12 -4.72
N ILE A 107 -22.71 -1.38 -4.26
CA ILE A 107 -23.93 -1.90 -3.65
C ILE A 107 -25.01 -2.01 -4.72
N LEU A 108 -25.53 -3.23 -4.95
CA LEU A 108 -26.56 -3.48 -5.96
C LEU A 108 -27.96 -3.18 -5.40
N PRO A 109 -28.91 -2.69 -6.22
CA PRO A 109 -30.28 -2.43 -5.77
C PRO A 109 -30.95 -3.74 -5.30
N PRO A 110 -31.62 -3.74 -4.14
CA PRO A 110 -32.26 -4.96 -3.61
C PRO A 110 -33.42 -5.44 -4.49
N GLN A 111 -34.05 -4.55 -5.27
CA GLN A 111 -35.12 -4.91 -6.21
C GLN A 111 -34.59 -5.49 -7.53
N LEU A 112 -33.27 -5.60 -7.72
CA LEU A 112 -32.70 -6.16 -8.94
C LEU A 112 -32.95 -7.68 -8.97
N GLU A 113 -33.68 -8.12 -9.98
CA GLU A 113 -33.81 -9.55 -10.29
C GLU A 113 -32.40 -10.14 -10.49
N HIS A 114 -32.12 -11.30 -9.88
CA HIS A 114 -30.80 -11.95 -9.87
C HIS A 114 -29.67 -11.24 -9.12
N ASN A 115 -29.98 -10.30 -8.20
CA ASN A 115 -28.95 -9.63 -7.38
C ASN A 115 -27.99 -10.63 -6.70
N GLU A 116 -28.52 -11.67 -6.06
CA GLU A 116 -27.73 -12.68 -5.34
C GLU A 116 -26.76 -13.43 -6.28
N GLU A 117 -27.20 -13.83 -7.46
CA GLU A 117 -26.36 -14.53 -8.45
C GLU A 117 -25.24 -13.63 -8.97
N LEU A 118 -25.57 -12.36 -9.26
CA LEU A 118 -24.59 -11.37 -9.70
C LEU A 118 -23.56 -11.10 -8.61
N GLN A 119 -24.00 -10.98 -7.36
CA GLN A 119 -23.12 -10.75 -6.23
C GLN A 119 -22.21 -11.97 -5.99
N ARG A 120 -22.75 -13.19 -6.05
CA ARG A 120 -21.97 -14.43 -5.97
C ARG A 120 -20.94 -14.55 -7.09
N LEU A 121 -21.28 -14.15 -8.30
CA LEU A 121 -20.33 -14.11 -9.43
C LEU A 121 -19.22 -13.08 -9.16
N ARG A 122 -19.56 -11.88 -8.68
CA ARG A 122 -18.58 -10.85 -8.31
C ARG A 122 -17.59 -11.34 -7.25
N CYS A 123 -18.09 -11.98 -6.19
CA CYS A 123 -17.26 -12.58 -5.15
C CYS A 123 -16.32 -13.66 -5.72
N ARG A 124 -16.85 -14.56 -6.56
CA ARG A 124 -16.05 -15.62 -7.18
C ARG A 124 -14.97 -15.06 -8.10
N VAL A 125 -15.30 -14.07 -8.91
CA VAL A 125 -14.32 -13.41 -9.79
C VAL A 125 -13.22 -12.77 -8.96
N ALA A 126 -13.62 -11.93 -8.00
CA ALA A 126 -12.71 -11.11 -7.20
C ALA A 126 -11.74 -11.92 -6.33
N PHE A 127 -12.25 -12.92 -5.62
CA PHE A 127 -11.50 -13.58 -4.55
C PHE A 127 -11.07 -15.02 -4.87
N HIS A 128 -11.57 -15.60 -5.96
CA HIS A 128 -11.27 -17.00 -6.33
C HIS A 128 -10.70 -17.17 -7.74
N ALA A 129 -11.33 -16.56 -8.76
CA ALA A 129 -10.94 -16.74 -10.17
C ALA A 129 -9.71 -15.93 -10.56
N LEU A 130 -9.56 -14.71 -10.02
CA LEU A 130 -8.37 -13.88 -10.21
C LEU A 130 -7.19 -14.42 -9.40
N ARG A 131 -6.51 -15.44 -9.94
CA ARG A 131 -5.25 -15.96 -9.39
C ARG A 131 -4.09 -15.44 -10.20
N PHE A 132 -3.05 -14.96 -9.51
CA PHE A 132 -1.80 -14.61 -10.20
C PHE A 132 -1.21 -15.81 -10.92
N ARG A 133 -0.44 -15.56 -11.98
CA ARG A 133 0.27 -16.63 -12.68
C ARG A 133 1.24 -17.36 -11.76
N GLN A 134 1.59 -18.57 -12.15
CA GLN A 134 2.34 -19.51 -11.31
C GLN A 134 3.69 -18.96 -10.86
N GLU A 135 4.43 -18.28 -11.71
CA GLU A 135 5.76 -17.75 -11.40
C GLU A 135 5.72 -16.67 -10.30
N VAL A 136 4.64 -15.88 -10.26
CA VAL A 136 4.40 -14.89 -9.19
C VAL A 136 4.11 -15.60 -7.86
N GLN A 137 3.24 -16.61 -7.90
CA GLN A 137 2.89 -17.42 -6.72
C GLN A 137 4.12 -18.15 -6.18
N GLU A 138 4.90 -18.80 -7.03
CA GLU A 138 6.12 -19.54 -6.65
C GLU A 138 7.14 -18.64 -5.94
N LEU A 139 7.38 -17.43 -6.48
CA LEU A 139 8.31 -16.49 -5.85
C LEU A 139 7.74 -15.94 -4.53
N ALA A 140 6.45 -15.59 -4.49
CA ALA A 140 5.81 -15.14 -3.25
C ALA A 140 5.87 -16.22 -2.16
N THR A 141 5.63 -17.49 -2.49
CA THR A 141 5.76 -18.62 -1.56
C THR A 141 7.20 -18.76 -1.06
N LYS A 142 8.22 -18.62 -1.93
CA LYS A 142 9.62 -18.64 -1.49
C LYS A 142 9.95 -17.50 -0.54
N ILE A 143 9.47 -16.29 -0.83
CA ILE A 143 9.66 -15.13 0.05
C ILE A 143 8.99 -15.37 1.39
N LEU A 144 7.76 -15.90 1.42
CA LEU A 144 7.06 -16.27 2.65
C LEU A 144 7.81 -17.33 3.46
N LEU A 145 8.41 -18.33 2.80
CA LEU A 145 9.26 -19.31 3.47
C LEU A 145 10.50 -18.66 4.08
N ARG A 146 11.12 -17.69 3.40
CA ARG A 146 12.26 -16.91 3.93
C ARG A 146 11.85 -16.06 5.13
N LEU A 147 10.69 -15.39 5.05
CA LEU A 147 10.12 -14.59 6.14
C LEU A 147 9.82 -15.42 7.38
N ARG A 148 9.31 -16.64 7.19
CA ARG A 148 8.92 -17.54 8.28
C ARG A 148 10.08 -18.44 8.77
N ALA A 149 11.22 -18.47 8.08
CA ALA A 149 12.38 -19.30 8.45
C ALA A 149 12.88 -19.05 9.89
N PRO A 150 12.87 -17.82 10.43
CA PRO A 150 13.22 -17.57 11.84
C PRO A 150 12.23 -18.15 12.86
N GLY A 151 11.07 -18.68 12.44
CA GLY A 151 10.02 -19.19 13.33
C GLY A 151 9.27 -18.11 14.10
N ARG A 152 9.34 -16.85 13.67
CA ARG A 152 8.72 -15.69 14.30
C ARG A 152 7.62 -15.11 13.41
N PRO A 153 6.57 -14.48 14.00
CA PRO A 153 5.57 -13.77 13.22
C PRO A 153 6.17 -12.50 12.58
N PHE A 154 5.56 -12.03 11.51
CA PHE A 154 5.94 -10.78 10.85
C PHE A 154 4.76 -9.86 10.59
N ILE A 155 5.06 -8.56 10.54
CA ILE A 155 4.11 -7.51 10.17
C ILE A 155 4.33 -7.16 8.71
N ALA A 156 3.25 -7.11 7.91
CA ALA A 156 3.27 -6.45 6.62
C ALA A 156 2.78 -5.00 6.74
N TYR A 157 3.60 -4.06 6.30
CA TYR A 157 3.33 -2.63 6.30
C TYR A 157 3.25 -2.11 4.86
N ASP A 158 2.10 -1.53 4.49
CA ASP A 158 1.95 -0.81 3.23
C ASP A 158 1.93 0.69 3.47
N PRO A 159 2.98 1.45 3.15
CA PRO A 159 2.99 2.91 3.34
C PRO A 159 1.91 3.61 2.52
N GLY A 160 1.60 3.10 1.33
CA GLY A 160 0.66 3.72 0.39
C GLY A 160 1.05 5.13 -0.07
N MET A 161 2.31 5.52 0.16
CA MET A 161 2.88 6.83 -0.14
C MET A 161 3.40 6.88 -1.58
N THR A 162 2.49 6.89 -2.55
CA THR A 162 2.86 7.14 -3.96
C THR A 162 2.85 8.64 -4.25
N ARG A 163 3.68 9.08 -5.21
CA ARG A 163 3.70 10.48 -5.69
C ARG A 163 2.29 10.95 -6.07
N ASP A 164 1.53 10.09 -6.73
CA ASP A 164 0.17 10.38 -7.19
C ASP A 164 -0.82 10.51 -6.03
N ALA A 165 -0.74 9.64 -5.03
CA ALA A 165 -1.57 9.75 -3.83
C ALA A 165 -1.25 11.05 -3.07
N LEU A 166 0.03 11.34 -2.83
CA LEU A 166 0.47 12.55 -2.13
C LEU A 166 0.01 13.82 -2.87
N ALA A 167 0.12 13.85 -4.20
CA ALA A 167 -0.34 14.96 -5.04
C ALA A 167 -1.86 15.14 -5.02
N TYR A 168 -2.61 14.03 -5.12
CA TYR A 168 -4.07 14.06 -5.09
C TYR A 168 -4.60 14.64 -3.77
N HIS A 169 -4.02 14.22 -2.64
CA HIS A 169 -4.44 14.64 -1.31
C HIS A 169 -3.79 15.96 -0.84
N GLY A 170 -2.83 16.49 -1.60
CA GLY A 170 -2.18 17.77 -1.29
C GLY A 170 -1.29 17.68 -0.05
N CYS A 171 -0.49 16.62 0.05
CA CYS A 171 0.37 16.30 1.19
C CYS A 171 1.85 16.62 0.90
N ALA A 172 2.11 17.74 0.23
CA ALA A 172 3.46 18.11 -0.23
C ALA A 172 4.40 18.43 0.94
N GLU A 173 3.90 19.10 1.98
CA GLU A 173 4.72 19.58 3.11
C GLU A 173 5.02 18.47 4.13
N LEU A 174 4.62 17.22 3.86
CA LEU A 174 5.17 16.05 4.58
C LEU A 174 6.66 15.87 4.28
N PHE A 175 7.10 16.36 3.13
CA PHE A 175 8.49 16.45 2.75
C PHE A 175 8.95 17.90 2.91
N GLN A 176 10.22 18.07 3.26
CA GLN A 176 10.87 19.39 3.44
C GLN A 176 12.10 19.49 2.52
N ASP A 177 12.01 18.91 1.33
CA ASP A 177 13.08 18.83 0.34
C ASP A 177 12.51 18.89 -1.09
N VAL A 178 13.28 18.43 -2.07
CA VAL A 178 12.86 18.42 -3.49
C VAL A 178 11.54 17.65 -3.74
N HIS A 179 11.18 16.71 -2.86
CA HIS A 179 9.95 15.93 -2.99
C HIS A 179 8.69 16.77 -2.88
N SER A 180 8.73 17.89 -2.15
CA SER A 180 7.61 18.82 -2.01
C SER A 180 7.25 19.45 -3.36
N GLU A 181 8.25 19.90 -4.12
CA GLU A 181 8.07 20.50 -5.45
C GLU A 181 7.51 19.49 -6.45
N LEU A 182 7.93 18.23 -6.35
CA LEU A 182 7.46 17.15 -7.22
C LEU A 182 5.98 16.82 -6.99
N ILE A 183 5.57 16.80 -5.72
CA ILE A 183 4.17 16.60 -5.35
C ILE A 183 3.33 17.78 -5.86
N GLN A 184 3.79 19.02 -5.69
CA GLN A 184 3.09 20.21 -6.16
C GLN A 184 2.99 20.26 -7.68
N HIS A 185 4.08 19.98 -8.40
CA HIS A 185 4.09 19.89 -9.86
C HIS A 185 3.09 18.83 -10.35
N LYS A 186 3.11 17.62 -9.77
CA LYS A 186 2.17 16.56 -10.12
C LYS A 186 0.72 16.95 -9.83
N ARG A 187 0.47 17.65 -8.72
CA ARG A 187 -0.86 18.18 -8.39
C ARG A 187 -1.33 19.23 -9.40
N SER A 188 -0.46 20.16 -9.80
CA SER A 188 -0.74 21.14 -10.86
C SER A 188 -1.16 20.45 -12.16
N TRP A 189 -0.42 19.42 -12.56
CA TRP A 189 -0.74 18.60 -13.72
C TRP A 189 -2.11 17.91 -13.58
N MET A 190 -2.43 17.36 -12.41
CA MET A 190 -3.73 16.73 -12.15
C MET A 190 -4.89 17.73 -12.20
N MET A 191 -4.68 18.96 -11.72
CA MET A 191 -5.68 20.03 -11.76
C MET A 191 -5.95 20.52 -13.19
N LYS A 192 -4.91 20.74 -13.99
CA LYS A 192 -5.04 21.11 -15.42
C LYS A 192 -5.88 20.10 -16.21
N ARG A 193 -5.88 18.84 -15.78
CA ARG A 193 -6.66 17.73 -16.38
C ARG A 193 -8.01 17.46 -15.70
N GLY A 194 -8.38 18.24 -14.69
CA GLY A 194 -9.65 18.08 -13.97
C GLY A 194 -9.74 16.83 -13.09
N ILE A 195 -8.62 16.15 -12.82
CA ILE A 195 -8.55 14.98 -11.94
C ILE A 195 -8.73 15.41 -10.48
N VAL A 196 -8.08 16.51 -10.10
CA VAL A 196 -8.15 17.11 -8.76
C VAL A 196 -8.85 18.45 -8.86
N LYS A 197 -9.76 18.72 -7.93
CA LYS A 197 -10.41 20.03 -7.75
C LYS A 197 -9.87 20.73 -6.52
N GLY A 198 -9.92 22.06 -6.50
CA GLY A 198 -9.54 22.88 -5.34
C GLY A 198 -8.30 23.73 -5.59
N LYS A 199 -7.56 24.06 -4.52
CA LYS A 199 -6.34 24.88 -4.60
C LYS A 199 -5.12 24.00 -4.91
N LEU A 200 -4.16 24.59 -5.62
CA LEU A 200 -2.85 24.00 -5.86
C LEU A 200 -2.09 23.83 -4.54
N LEU A 201 -1.86 24.95 -3.84
CA LEU A 201 -1.28 24.95 -2.50
C LEU A 201 -2.36 24.60 -1.47
N VAL A 202 -2.11 23.53 -0.74
CA VAL A 202 -2.96 23.01 0.34
C VAL A 202 -2.09 22.96 1.58
N ASN A 203 -2.58 23.49 2.70
CA ASN A 203 -1.92 23.35 3.99
C ASN A 203 -1.91 21.86 4.38
N SER A 204 -0.75 21.22 4.26
CA SER A 204 -0.60 19.77 4.41
C SER A 204 -0.73 19.40 5.88
N ALA A 205 -0.27 20.25 6.81
CA ALA A 205 -0.45 20.04 8.25
C ALA A 205 -1.94 19.94 8.62
N LYS A 206 -2.77 20.85 8.11
CA LYS A 206 -4.22 20.79 8.30
C LYS A 206 -4.85 19.55 7.64
N SER A 207 -4.41 19.19 6.43
CA SER A 207 -4.88 17.97 5.75
C SER A 207 -4.53 16.70 6.54
N ARG A 208 -3.33 16.65 7.11
CA ARG A 208 -2.83 15.59 7.99
C ARG A 208 -3.62 15.49 9.28
N LEU A 209 -3.86 16.61 9.97
CA LEU A 209 -4.74 16.64 11.15
C LEU A 209 -6.18 16.20 10.86
N ASN A 210 -6.62 16.32 9.61
CA ASN A 210 -7.92 15.81 9.14
C ASN A 210 -7.87 14.35 8.64
N GLY A 211 -6.76 13.64 8.84
CA GLY A 211 -6.57 12.25 8.41
C GLY A 211 -6.55 12.07 6.90
N SER A 212 -6.33 13.13 6.11
CA SER A 212 -6.35 13.04 4.64
C SER A 212 -5.00 12.68 4.03
N CYS A 213 -3.92 12.74 4.82
CA CYS A 213 -2.58 12.38 4.40
C CYS A 213 -2.15 11.01 4.96
N PRO A 214 -1.22 10.31 4.31
CA PRO A 214 -0.59 9.10 4.84
C PRO A 214 0.04 9.32 6.21
N LEU A 215 0.08 8.25 7.00
CA LEU A 215 1.02 8.13 8.11
C LEU A 215 2.40 7.85 7.53
N MET A 216 3.39 8.62 7.97
CA MET A 216 4.80 8.43 7.67
C MET A 216 5.29 7.11 8.29
N PRO A 217 6.35 6.49 7.76
CA PRO A 217 6.94 5.30 8.36
C PRO A 217 7.40 5.50 9.81
N GLU A 218 7.93 6.68 10.16
CA GLU A 218 8.20 7.09 11.55
C GLU A 218 6.94 7.04 12.41
N GLU A 219 5.86 7.59 11.85
CA GLU A 219 4.47 7.52 12.28
C GLU A 219 4.08 6.16 12.83
N VAL A 220 4.12 5.22 11.91
CA VAL A 220 3.72 3.84 12.12
C VAL A 220 4.68 3.13 13.07
N GLY A 221 5.98 3.39 12.98
CA GLY A 221 6.96 2.79 13.87
C GLY A 221 6.73 3.18 15.34
N ILE A 222 6.44 4.46 15.60
CA ILE A 222 6.10 4.96 16.94
C ILE A 222 4.83 4.25 17.46
N LEU A 223 3.79 4.12 16.64
CA LEU A 223 2.57 3.40 17.02
C LEU A 223 2.84 1.94 17.39
N LEU A 224 3.67 1.24 16.60
CA LEU A 224 4.01 -0.17 16.84
C LEU A 224 4.81 -0.33 18.14
N ARG A 225 5.81 0.53 18.38
CA ARG A 225 6.58 0.53 19.63
C ARG A 225 5.71 0.85 20.85
N ALA A 226 4.85 1.86 20.74
CA ALA A 226 3.92 2.24 21.80
C ALA A 226 2.89 1.14 22.12
N TYR A 227 2.46 0.40 21.09
CA TYR A 227 1.59 -0.76 21.26
C TYR A 227 2.27 -1.89 22.04
N GLY A 228 3.58 -2.08 21.84
CA GLY A 228 4.40 -3.07 22.54
C GLY A 228 5.21 -4.00 21.62
N TYR A 229 5.31 -3.73 20.32
CA TYR A 229 6.15 -4.54 19.44
C TYR A 229 7.64 -4.35 19.77
N PRO A 230 8.40 -5.43 19.99
CA PRO A 230 9.82 -5.34 20.31
C PRO A 230 10.63 -4.90 19.08
N TRP A 231 11.86 -4.45 19.33
CA TRP A 231 12.73 -3.84 18.31
C TRP A 231 13.21 -4.88 17.28
N ASP A 232 13.21 -6.16 17.63
CA ASP A 232 13.56 -7.28 16.75
C ASP A 232 12.37 -7.80 15.93
N THR A 233 11.22 -7.12 15.97
CA THR A 233 10.04 -7.46 15.15
C THR A 233 10.38 -7.42 13.66
N ILE A 234 9.99 -8.47 12.92
CA ILE A 234 10.13 -8.53 11.47
C ILE A 234 9.03 -7.70 10.82
N ILE A 235 9.40 -6.70 10.04
CA ILE A 235 8.46 -5.86 9.29
C ILE A 235 8.79 -5.93 7.80
N TYR A 236 7.88 -6.51 7.04
CA TYR A 236 7.89 -6.52 5.58
C TYR A 236 7.24 -5.24 5.04
N VAL A 237 7.98 -4.41 4.31
CA VAL A 237 7.47 -3.20 3.67
C VAL A 237 7.04 -3.49 2.23
N SER A 238 5.75 -3.27 1.93
CA SER A 238 5.15 -3.48 0.60
C SER A 238 4.96 -2.20 -0.20
N GLY A 239 4.55 -2.33 -1.46
CA GLY A 239 4.03 -1.20 -2.25
C GLY A 239 5.04 -0.56 -3.20
N GLY A 240 6.08 -1.32 -3.58
CA GLY A 240 7.16 -0.80 -4.42
C GLY A 240 8.06 0.22 -3.70
N GLU A 241 8.75 1.06 -4.46
CA GLU A 241 9.59 2.11 -3.88
C GLU A 241 8.71 3.18 -3.21
N VAL A 242 8.84 3.31 -1.89
CA VAL A 242 8.22 4.38 -1.11
C VAL A 242 8.68 5.74 -1.66
N PHE A 243 7.76 6.69 -1.83
CA PHE A 243 8.15 8.03 -2.28
C PHE A 243 9.11 8.68 -1.26
N GLY A 244 10.22 9.24 -1.76
CA GLY A 244 11.37 9.65 -0.94
C GLY A 244 12.42 8.55 -0.71
N GLY A 245 12.13 7.32 -1.15
CA GLY A 245 13.05 6.18 -1.11
C GLY A 245 13.46 5.79 0.30
N GLN A 246 14.68 5.25 0.41
CA GLN A 246 15.23 4.75 1.68
C GLN A 246 15.29 5.83 2.77
N ARG A 247 15.42 7.12 2.40
CA ARG A 247 15.45 8.23 3.36
C ARG A 247 14.19 8.28 4.21
N THR A 248 13.03 8.03 3.61
CA THR A 248 11.72 8.01 4.29
C THR A 248 11.61 6.84 5.29
N LEU A 249 12.37 5.76 5.09
CA LEU A 249 12.37 4.57 5.93
C LEU A 249 13.40 4.62 7.07
N ILE A 250 14.35 5.57 7.06
CA ILE A 250 15.42 5.66 8.09
C ILE A 250 14.87 5.64 9.52
N PRO A 251 13.84 6.43 9.89
CA PRO A 251 13.32 6.40 11.26
C PRO A 251 12.73 5.03 11.62
N LEU A 252 12.10 4.34 10.67
CA LEU A 252 11.55 3.01 10.89
C LEU A 252 12.67 1.98 11.15
N HIS A 253 13.75 2.03 10.37
CA HIS A 253 14.96 1.23 10.61
C HIS A 253 15.64 1.53 11.95
N ALA A 254 15.56 2.77 12.45
CA ALA A 254 16.11 3.13 13.75
C ALA A 254 15.31 2.52 14.92
N MET A 255 14.03 2.19 14.70
CA MET A 255 13.14 1.63 15.71
C MET A 255 13.06 0.10 15.68
N PHE A 256 13.28 -0.50 14.50
CA PHE A 256 13.21 -1.93 14.28
C PHE A 256 14.40 -2.41 13.46
N GLU A 257 15.08 -3.45 13.93
CA GLU A 257 16.24 -4.02 13.25
C GLU A 257 15.85 -4.73 11.95
N ASN A 258 14.73 -5.44 11.97
CA ASN A 258 14.34 -6.38 10.90
C ASN A 258 13.32 -5.79 9.91
N ILE A 259 13.66 -4.63 9.34
CA ILE A 259 12.91 -4.04 8.22
C ILE A 259 13.40 -4.63 6.91
N ILE A 260 12.51 -5.32 6.21
CA ILE A 260 12.80 -6.06 4.98
C ILE A 260 11.73 -5.82 3.93
N ASP A 261 12.03 -6.14 2.68
CA ASP A 261 11.18 -5.89 1.53
C ASP A 261 11.37 -7.00 0.48
N ARG A 262 10.64 -6.91 -0.64
CA ARG A 262 10.80 -7.86 -1.74
C ARG A 262 12.24 -7.92 -2.25
N THR A 263 12.93 -6.78 -2.34
CA THR A 263 14.25 -6.70 -2.99
C THR A 263 15.32 -7.40 -2.16
N SER A 264 15.28 -7.27 -0.84
CA SER A 264 16.14 -8.02 0.10
C SER A 264 15.84 -9.51 0.14
N LEU A 265 14.60 -9.92 -0.16
CA LEU A 265 14.16 -11.31 -0.09
C LEU A 265 14.13 -12.03 -1.44
N SER A 266 14.60 -11.41 -2.53
CA SER A 266 14.57 -12.00 -3.88
C SER A 266 15.93 -11.89 -4.56
N THR A 267 16.32 -12.92 -5.31
CA THR A 267 17.51 -12.84 -6.15
C THR A 267 17.18 -12.21 -7.52
N PRO A 268 18.15 -11.57 -8.20
CA PRO A 268 17.95 -11.06 -9.56
C PRO A 268 17.48 -12.13 -10.55
N TRP A 269 17.93 -13.38 -10.37
CA TRP A 269 17.52 -14.53 -11.21
C TRP A 269 16.05 -14.90 -11.01
N GLU A 270 15.56 -14.90 -9.77
CA GLU A 270 14.15 -15.14 -9.46
C GLU A 270 13.24 -14.05 -10.05
N LEU A 271 13.69 -12.79 -9.96
CA LEU A 271 13.00 -11.66 -10.58
C LEU A 271 13.04 -11.72 -12.12
N THR A 272 14.15 -12.12 -12.71
CA THR A 272 14.23 -12.28 -14.17
C THR A 272 13.31 -13.41 -14.66
N ARG A 273 13.18 -14.48 -13.89
CA ARG A 273 12.29 -15.61 -14.21
C ARG A 273 10.83 -15.19 -14.29
N ILE A 274 10.39 -14.28 -13.41
CA ILE A 274 9.02 -13.76 -13.50
C ILE A 274 8.87 -12.87 -14.74
N TYR A 275 9.82 -12.04 -15.13
CA TYR A 275 9.64 -11.16 -16.30
C TYR A 275 9.44 -11.92 -17.63
N GLY A 276 9.92 -13.16 -17.69
CA GLY A 276 9.78 -14.03 -18.86
C GLY A 276 10.82 -13.73 -19.94
N ARG A 277 10.57 -14.14 -21.19
CA ARG A 277 11.50 -13.87 -22.31
C ARG A 277 11.40 -12.43 -22.78
N GLU A 278 12.25 -11.59 -22.23
CA GLU A 278 12.42 -10.22 -22.68
C GLU A 278 13.39 -10.15 -23.87
N ALA A 279 13.11 -9.31 -24.86
CA ALA A 279 14.06 -9.07 -25.94
C ALA A 279 15.26 -8.29 -25.37
N ASN A 280 16.48 -8.72 -25.74
CA ASN A 280 17.69 -7.97 -25.43
C ASN A 280 17.60 -6.62 -26.15
N LEU A 281 17.27 -5.55 -25.42
CA LEU A 281 17.50 -4.20 -25.90
C LEU A 281 19.01 -4.00 -25.84
N VAL A 282 19.65 -3.96 -27.01
CA VAL A 282 21.03 -3.49 -27.11
C VAL A 282 21.03 -2.06 -26.57
N SER A 283 21.52 -1.88 -25.35
CA SER A 283 21.79 -0.55 -24.80
C SER A 283 22.87 0.07 -25.68
N SER A 284 22.49 1.03 -26.50
CA SER A 284 23.43 1.73 -27.36
C SER A 284 24.24 2.77 -26.56
N TYR A 285 24.91 2.41 -25.47
CA TYR A 285 26.00 3.23 -24.94
C TYR A 285 27.08 2.34 -24.32
N PRO A 286 28.35 2.60 -24.69
CA PRO A 286 29.10 3.58 -23.91
C PRO A 286 29.82 4.61 -24.80
N ARG A 287 29.63 5.91 -24.54
CA ARG A 287 30.77 6.83 -24.70
C ARG A 287 31.66 6.56 -23.49
N THR A 288 32.82 5.99 -23.75
CA THR A 288 33.96 6.01 -22.85
C THR A 288 34.10 7.42 -22.27
N PRO A 289 34.22 7.61 -20.95
CA PRO A 289 34.73 8.87 -20.43
C PRO A 289 36.06 9.14 -21.15
N PRO A 290 36.38 10.38 -21.57
CA PRO A 290 37.71 10.66 -22.08
C PRO A 290 38.69 10.20 -21.02
N SER A 291 39.65 9.36 -21.42
CA SER A 291 40.73 8.95 -20.55
C SER A 291 41.36 10.22 -19.98
N ILE A 292 41.21 10.43 -18.68
CA ILE A 292 42.04 11.40 -17.98
C ILE A 292 43.44 10.79 -18.09
N GLU A 293 44.22 11.28 -19.05
CA GLU A 293 45.67 11.13 -18.98
C GLU A 293 46.07 11.74 -17.65
N LYS A 294 46.38 10.87 -16.68
CA LYS A 294 47.11 11.25 -15.49
C LYS A 294 48.50 11.63 -15.96
N GLU A 295 48.64 12.84 -16.50
CA GLU A 295 49.93 13.54 -16.45
C GLU A 295 50.24 13.74 -14.97
N MET A 296 51.04 12.83 -14.44
CA MET A 296 51.62 12.86 -13.11
C MET A 296 52.54 14.09 -13.00
N LYS A 297 51.98 15.27 -12.72
CA LYS A 297 52.72 16.49 -12.37
C LYS A 297 53.29 16.42 -10.95
N HIS A 298 54.04 15.36 -10.64
CA HIS A 298 54.75 15.23 -9.36
C HIS A 298 55.97 16.15 -9.26
N GLU A 299 56.61 16.49 -10.38
CA GLU A 299 57.77 17.38 -10.45
C GLU A 299 57.41 18.85 -10.16
N ALA A 300 56.24 19.30 -10.63
CA ALA A 300 55.76 20.67 -10.44
C ALA A 300 55.38 20.99 -8.99
N TRP A 301 55.06 19.96 -8.18
CA TRP A 301 54.70 20.14 -6.77
C TRP A 301 55.93 20.30 -5.87
N LYS A 302 57.07 19.71 -6.26
CA LYS A 302 58.32 19.76 -5.48
C LYS A 302 59.08 21.08 -5.65
N THR A 303 58.79 21.84 -6.69
CA THR A 303 59.47 23.11 -7.05
C THR A 303 58.64 24.37 -6.75
N ALA A 304 57.43 24.23 -6.19
CA ALA A 304 56.57 25.36 -5.87
C ALA A 304 57.09 26.11 -4.62
N GLY A 305 57.55 27.35 -4.80
CA GLY A 305 58.00 28.24 -3.73
C GLY A 305 56.90 28.63 -2.72
N PRO A 306 57.21 29.46 -1.70
CA PRO A 306 56.30 29.77 -0.62
C PRO A 306 54.98 30.37 -1.13
N ARG A 307 53.86 29.81 -0.66
CA ARG A 307 52.50 30.11 -1.13
C ARG A 307 52.18 31.61 -1.04
N PRO A 308 51.73 32.26 -2.13
CA PRO A 308 51.15 33.59 -2.05
C PRO A 308 49.88 33.58 -1.19
N ARG A 309 49.57 34.72 -0.56
CA ARG A 309 48.34 34.96 0.22
C ARG A 309 47.09 34.53 -0.57
N PRO A 310 45.99 34.09 0.09
CA PRO A 310 44.83 33.55 -0.61
C PRO A 310 44.30 34.56 -1.63
N LEU A 311 44.20 34.13 -2.89
CA LEU A 311 43.46 34.89 -3.89
C LEU A 311 42.00 35.00 -3.43
N PRO A 312 41.29 36.09 -3.79
CA PRO A 312 39.85 36.15 -3.60
C PRO A 312 39.19 34.92 -4.24
N PRO A 313 38.07 34.43 -3.68
CA PRO A 313 37.41 33.25 -4.21
C PRO A 313 37.17 33.44 -5.71
N PRO A 314 37.42 32.41 -6.54
CA PRO A 314 37.19 32.52 -7.96
C PRO A 314 35.73 32.96 -8.19
N PRO A 315 35.46 33.79 -9.22
CA PRO A 315 34.09 34.12 -9.60
C PRO A 315 33.31 32.82 -9.74
N ALA A 316 32.08 32.81 -9.20
CA ALA A 316 31.24 31.63 -9.17
C ALA A 316 31.27 30.97 -10.55
N ARG A 317 31.80 29.74 -10.62
CA ARG A 317 31.77 28.94 -11.84
C ARG A 317 30.33 29.01 -12.37
N PRO A 318 30.11 29.22 -13.69
CA PRO A 318 28.78 29.06 -14.24
C PRO A 318 28.29 27.70 -13.75
N LYS A 319 27.17 27.70 -13.02
CA LYS A 319 26.56 26.47 -12.53
C LYS A 319 26.18 25.67 -13.76
N SER A 320 27.09 24.84 -14.26
CA SER A 320 26.71 23.71 -15.08
C SER A 320 25.91 22.85 -14.14
N TYR A 321 24.58 23.01 -14.18
CA TYR A 321 23.69 22.03 -13.62
C TYR A 321 24.16 20.70 -14.22
N ASN A 322 24.76 19.84 -13.40
CA ASN A 322 24.71 18.42 -13.70
C ASN A 322 23.22 18.11 -13.64
N ILE A 323 22.57 18.14 -14.80
CA ILE A 323 21.24 17.58 -15.04
C ILE A 323 21.40 16.04 -15.05
N GLU A 324 22.09 15.52 -14.04
CA GLU A 324 22.19 14.10 -13.73
C GLU A 324 21.23 13.86 -12.58
N GLY A 325 19.95 13.82 -12.94
CA GLY A 325 18.87 13.58 -12.00
C GLY A 325 17.54 13.86 -12.68
N TRP A 326 16.61 12.95 -12.50
CA TRP A 326 15.20 12.96 -12.91
C TRP A 326 14.38 14.21 -12.52
N TRP A 327 15.00 15.25 -11.99
CA TRP A 327 14.37 16.42 -11.38
C TRP A 327 14.67 17.73 -12.13
N GLY A 328 15.65 17.75 -13.05
CA GLY A 328 16.02 18.97 -13.78
C GLY A 328 14.88 19.56 -14.62
N TRP A 329 14.02 18.69 -15.17
CA TRP A 329 12.93 19.12 -16.04
C TRP A 329 11.83 19.92 -15.32
N VAL A 330 11.72 19.81 -13.99
CA VAL A 330 10.59 20.40 -13.23
C VAL A 330 10.70 21.92 -13.21
N ALA A 331 11.93 22.43 -13.31
CA ALA A 331 12.20 23.85 -13.46
C ALA A 331 12.08 24.34 -14.92
N GLU A 332 12.03 23.43 -15.89
CA GLU A 332 12.11 23.74 -17.33
C GLU A 332 10.76 23.62 -18.06
N SER A 333 9.86 22.74 -17.59
CA SER A 333 8.61 22.43 -18.28
C SER A 333 7.50 22.00 -17.31
N ASP A 334 6.28 22.48 -17.58
CA ASP A 334 5.02 22.04 -16.93
C ASP A 334 4.60 20.61 -17.31
N ASN A 335 5.20 20.06 -18.36
CA ASN A 335 4.92 18.71 -18.84
C ASN A 335 6.03 17.77 -18.36
N GLU A 336 5.63 16.74 -17.62
CA GLU A 336 6.47 15.57 -17.36
C GLU A 336 6.92 15.01 -18.71
N PRO A 337 8.24 14.89 -18.95
CA PRO A 337 8.73 14.42 -20.24
C PRO A 337 8.43 12.94 -20.41
N GLU A 338 8.56 12.51 -21.65
CA GLU A 338 8.18 11.17 -22.03
C GLU A 338 9.06 10.14 -21.33
N SER A 339 8.41 9.15 -20.71
CA SER A 339 9.11 8.07 -20.03
C SER A 339 9.99 7.29 -21.01
N THR A 340 11.22 7.01 -20.60
CA THR A 340 12.15 6.21 -21.40
C THR A 340 11.64 4.78 -21.58
N VAL A 341 12.12 4.06 -22.61
CA VAL A 341 11.76 2.65 -22.84
C VAL A 341 12.09 1.78 -21.61
N MET A 342 13.19 2.09 -20.92
CA MET A 342 13.55 1.43 -19.67
C MET A 342 12.53 1.68 -18.57
N GLU A 343 12.09 2.92 -18.37
CA GLU A 343 11.04 3.25 -17.38
C GLU A 343 9.73 2.56 -17.68
N LEU A 344 9.35 2.56 -18.95
CA LEU A 344 8.16 1.87 -19.43
C LEU A 344 8.23 0.36 -19.11
N ARG A 345 9.39 -0.26 -19.31
CA ARG A 345 9.64 -1.67 -18.94
C ARG A 345 9.61 -1.88 -17.43
N THR A 346 10.28 -1.02 -16.66
CA THR A 346 10.26 -1.07 -15.20
C THR A 346 8.84 -0.91 -14.65
N ASN A 347 8.04 -0.01 -15.21
CA ASN A 347 6.64 0.18 -14.82
C ASN A 347 5.80 -1.07 -15.11
N ALA A 348 6.05 -1.78 -16.21
CA ALA A 348 5.42 -3.08 -16.44
C ALA A 348 5.85 -4.14 -15.42
N HIS A 349 7.10 -4.11 -14.94
CA HIS A 349 7.58 -5.02 -13.90
C HIS A 349 6.99 -4.70 -12.52
N LYS A 350 6.71 -3.42 -12.23
CA LYS A 350 6.07 -2.99 -10.97
C LYS A 350 4.74 -3.71 -10.72
N LEU A 351 3.95 -4.01 -11.75
CA LEU A 351 2.71 -4.77 -11.57
C LEU A 351 2.95 -6.19 -11.02
N LEU A 352 4.03 -6.85 -11.42
CA LEU A 352 4.41 -8.17 -10.91
C LEU A 352 4.96 -8.09 -9.49
N TRP A 353 5.70 -7.03 -9.20
CA TRP A 353 6.22 -6.72 -7.88
C TRP A 353 5.10 -6.48 -6.87
N GLU A 354 4.12 -5.67 -7.23
CA GLU A 354 2.92 -5.43 -6.44
C GLU A 354 2.11 -6.72 -6.25
N ALA A 355 2.07 -7.60 -7.24
CA ALA A 355 1.41 -8.90 -7.11
C ALA A 355 2.07 -9.80 -6.06
N ILE A 356 3.40 -9.82 -6.02
CA ILE A 356 4.17 -10.54 -4.98
C ILE A 356 3.89 -9.92 -3.61
N ASP A 357 3.99 -8.61 -3.51
CA ASP A 357 3.73 -7.85 -2.29
C ASP A 357 2.30 -8.12 -1.78
N TYR A 358 1.31 -8.16 -2.68
CA TYR A 358 -0.08 -8.45 -2.35
C TYR A 358 -0.24 -9.82 -1.67
N VAL A 359 0.38 -10.86 -2.24
CA VAL A 359 0.34 -12.22 -1.64
C VAL A 359 0.99 -12.22 -0.27
N ILE A 360 2.14 -11.55 -0.10
CA ILE A 360 2.85 -11.51 1.17
C ILE A 360 2.03 -10.79 2.24
N CYS A 361 1.41 -9.66 1.90
CA CYS A 361 0.58 -8.89 2.83
C CYS A 361 -0.71 -9.63 3.26
N ILE A 362 -1.26 -10.46 2.39
CA ILE A 362 -2.41 -11.31 2.74
C ILE A 362 -2.02 -12.38 3.75
N GLU A 363 -0.84 -12.98 3.57
CA GLU A 363 -0.34 -14.10 4.38
C GLU A 363 0.37 -13.67 5.67
N ALA A 364 0.52 -12.36 5.91
CA ALA A 364 1.14 -11.81 7.10
C ALA A 364 0.30 -12.03 8.36
N ASP A 365 0.96 -12.24 9.50
CA ASP A 365 0.30 -12.38 10.80
C ASP A 365 -0.45 -11.09 11.17
N VAL A 366 0.16 -9.95 10.85
CA VAL A 366 -0.41 -8.62 11.04
C VAL A 366 -0.25 -7.80 9.77
N PHE A 367 -1.32 -7.14 9.34
CA PHE A 367 -1.24 -6.11 8.30
C PHE A 367 -1.55 -4.72 8.88
N ILE A 368 -0.78 -3.71 8.46
CA ILE A 368 -1.02 -2.31 8.80
C ILE A 368 -0.88 -1.42 7.55
N PRO A 369 -1.91 -0.66 7.18
CA PRO A 369 -1.81 0.36 6.15
C PRO A 369 -1.34 1.69 6.74
N GLY A 370 -0.37 2.34 6.08
CA GLY A 370 -0.03 3.75 6.30
C GLY A 370 -0.98 4.69 5.56
N PHE A 371 -1.59 4.19 4.48
CA PHE A 371 -2.59 4.90 3.71
C PHE A 371 -3.57 3.95 3.04
N ASP A 372 -4.76 3.83 3.59
CA ASP A 372 -5.95 3.38 2.91
C ASP A 372 -6.81 4.61 2.58
N ARG A 373 -7.47 4.62 1.43
CA ARG A 373 -8.14 5.83 0.95
C ARG A 373 -9.38 6.25 1.77
N ASP A 374 -9.66 5.67 2.94
CA ASP A 374 -10.71 6.06 3.92
C ASP A 374 -12.03 6.57 3.32
N GLY A 375 -12.59 5.85 2.35
CA GLY A 375 -13.84 6.32 1.73
C GLY A 375 -13.68 7.55 0.80
N LYS A 376 -12.47 7.87 0.34
CA LYS A 376 -12.13 9.00 -0.53
C LYS A 376 -11.41 8.51 -1.79
N GLY A 377 -12.19 8.21 -2.82
CA GLY A 377 -11.68 7.80 -4.13
C GLY A 377 -11.65 6.29 -4.32
N HIS A 378 -10.97 5.84 -5.38
CA HIS A 378 -10.92 4.43 -5.76
C HIS A 378 -10.07 3.61 -4.78
N PRO A 379 -10.38 2.31 -4.57
CA PRO A 379 -9.54 1.42 -3.77
C PRO A 379 -8.08 1.49 -4.19
N ASN A 380 -7.19 1.49 -3.21
CA ASN A 380 -5.76 1.33 -3.42
C ASN A 380 -5.31 -0.07 -2.97
N PHE A 381 -4.02 -0.35 -3.12
CA PHE A 381 -3.38 -1.60 -2.72
C PHE A 381 -3.79 -2.06 -1.31
N ALA A 382 -3.58 -1.22 -0.29
CA ALA A 382 -3.99 -1.48 1.08
C ALA A 382 -5.48 -1.86 1.21
N SER A 383 -6.37 -1.14 0.52
CA SER A 383 -7.80 -1.42 0.55
C SER A 383 -8.13 -2.82 0.01
N LEU A 384 -7.44 -3.26 -1.04
CA LEU A 384 -7.64 -4.59 -1.63
C LEU A 384 -7.10 -5.70 -0.72
N VAL A 385 -5.90 -5.51 -0.13
CA VAL A 385 -5.33 -6.45 0.84
C VAL A 385 -6.26 -6.63 2.03
N MET A 386 -6.76 -5.53 2.61
CA MET A 386 -7.69 -5.59 3.75
C MET A 386 -8.98 -6.31 3.42
N GLY A 387 -9.53 -6.09 2.22
CA GLY A 387 -10.74 -6.78 1.76
C GLY A 387 -10.52 -8.27 1.54
N GLN A 388 -9.39 -8.66 0.95
CA GLN A 388 -9.02 -10.06 0.75
C GLN A 388 -8.76 -10.79 2.08
N ARG A 389 -8.05 -10.16 3.02
CA ARG A 389 -7.84 -10.71 4.37
C ARG A 389 -9.19 -10.95 5.05
N LEU A 390 -10.10 -9.97 4.97
CA LEU A 390 -11.45 -10.11 5.52
C LEU A 390 -12.27 -11.22 4.85
N TYR A 391 -12.13 -11.39 3.53
CA TYR A 391 -12.74 -12.50 2.79
C TYR A 391 -12.22 -13.87 3.25
N GLN A 392 -10.91 -13.98 3.50
CA GLN A 392 -10.31 -15.24 3.97
C GLN A 392 -10.70 -15.56 5.41
N SER A 393 -10.58 -14.59 6.32
CA SER A 393 -10.98 -14.74 7.71
C SER A 393 -11.01 -13.40 8.44
N ALA A 394 -12.11 -13.15 9.16
CA ALA A 394 -12.21 -12.00 10.05
C ALA A 394 -11.23 -12.05 11.24
N ALA A 395 -10.64 -13.21 11.54
CA ALA A 395 -9.65 -13.38 12.61
C ALA A 395 -8.25 -12.85 12.24
N LEU A 396 -7.96 -12.62 10.95
CA LEU A 396 -6.66 -12.10 10.52
C LEU A 396 -6.46 -10.66 11.02
N LYS A 397 -5.45 -10.48 11.88
CA LYS A 397 -5.18 -9.20 12.53
C LYS A 397 -4.80 -8.14 11.50
N THR A 398 -5.62 -7.12 11.39
CA THR A 398 -5.46 -6.03 10.41
C THR A 398 -5.75 -4.72 11.11
N TYR A 399 -4.70 -3.97 11.43
CA TYR A 399 -4.87 -2.65 12.03
C TYR A 399 -5.45 -1.69 11.00
N ARG A 400 -6.42 -0.87 11.42
CA ARG A 400 -7.04 0.20 10.60
C ARG A 400 -6.97 1.51 11.37
N PRO A 401 -5.75 2.04 11.62
CA PRO A 401 -5.59 3.20 12.47
C PRO A 401 -6.36 4.40 11.92
N ASP A 402 -7.17 5.05 12.76
CA ASP A 402 -7.81 6.31 12.37
C ASP A 402 -6.71 7.38 12.32
N ARG A 403 -6.35 7.77 11.10
CA ARG A 403 -5.25 8.71 10.85
C ARG A 403 -5.49 10.08 11.47
N LYS A 404 -6.74 10.50 11.64
CA LYS A 404 -7.10 11.74 12.33
C LYS A 404 -6.85 11.63 13.82
N GLU A 405 -7.23 10.52 14.45
CA GLU A 405 -6.96 10.29 15.88
C GLU A 405 -5.47 10.07 16.14
N VAL A 406 -4.79 9.33 15.28
CA VAL A 406 -3.33 9.15 15.34
C VAL A 406 -2.61 10.50 15.24
N ALA A 407 -2.97 11.35 14.27
CA ALA A 407 -2.35 12.67 14.13
C ALA A 407 -2.51 13.50 15.41
N LYS A 408 -3.70 13.50 16.04
CA LYS A 408 -3.93 14.19 17.32
C LYS A 408 -3.10 13.60 18.47
N LEU A 409 -2.92 12.28 18.51
CA LEU A 409 -2.09 11.64 19.53
C LEU A 409 -0.63 12.06 19.38
N LEU A 410 -0.12 12.10 18.16
CA LEU A 410 1.27 12.47 17.89
C LEU A 410 1.55 13.96 18.15
N GLU A 411 0.61 14.85 17.85
CA GLU A 411 0.72 16.28 18.22
C GLU A 411 0.93 16.49 19.71
N LYS A 412 0.30 15.67 20.57
CA LYS A 412 0.47 15.78 22.03
C LYS A 412 1.89 15.49 22.52
N ILE A 413 2.69 14.80 21.72
CA ILE A 413 4.07 14.44 22.04
C ILE A 413 5.05 15.06 21.05
N HIS A 414 4.65 16.09 20.29
CA HIS A 414 5.46 16.66 19.22
C HIS A 414 6.90 17.01 19.66
N ASP A 415 7.04 17.62 20.84
CA ASP A 415 8.34 18.03 21.38
C ASP A 415 9.16 16.85 21.95
N HIS A 416 8.51 15.70 22.18
CA HIS A 416 9.06 14.54 22.88
C HIS A 416 8.65 13.22 22.19
N LEU A 417 8.73 13.17 20.85
CA LEU A 417 8.19 12.07 20.03
C LEU A 417 8.63 10.67 20.49
N TYR A 418 9.85 10.59 21.04
CA TYR A 418 10.50 9.37 21.48
C TYR A 418 10.42 9.11 23.00
N HIS A 419 9.76 10.01 23.75
CA HIS A 419 9.56 9.96 25.20
C HIS A 419 8.07 10.16 25.51
N ALA A 420 7.30 9.08 25.46
CA ALA A 420 5.88 9.08 25.81
C ALA A 420 5.65 8.90 27.32
N ASN A 421 4.60 9.51 27.87
CA ASN A 421 4.16 9.13 29.22
C ASN A 421 3.25 7.89 29.18
N HIS A 422 3.10 7.22 30.33
CA HIS A 422 2.25 6.03 30.44
C HIS A 422 0.80 6.28 29.99
N THR A 423 0.24 7.47 30.27
CA THR A 423 -1.11 7.88 29.84
C THR A 423 -1.26 7.89 28.32
N TRP A 424 -0.26 8.39 27.61
CA TRP A 424 -0.23 8.42 26.15
C TRP A 424 -0.11 7.01 25.58
N LEU A 425 0.76 6.16 26.14
CA LEU A 425 0.87 4.75 25.74
C LEU A 425 -0.46 4.01 25.90
N LYS A 426 -1.15 4.20 27.04
CA LYS A 426 -2.50 3.64 27.27
C LYS A 426 -3.48 4.12 26.20
N SER A 427 -3.39 5.38 25.79
CA SER A 427 -4.24 5.95 24.73
C SER A 427 -3.97 5.34 23.36
N VAL A 428 -2.70 5.16 22.98
CA VAL A 428 -2.31 4.50 21.72
C VAL A 428 -2.72 3.03 21.71
N ARG A 429 -2.42 2.29 22.79
CA ARG A 429 -2.82 0.88 22.93
C ARG A 429 -4.33 0.72 22.81
N LYS A 430 -5.10 1.58 23.47
CA LYS A 430 -6.56 1.61 23.37
C LYS A 430 -7.01 1.87 21.93
N HIS A 431 -6.43 2.87 21.26
CA HIS A 431 -6.76 3.19 19.87
C HIS A 431 -6.48 2.00 18.92
N MET A 432 -5.29 1.40 19.02
CA MET A 432 -4.87 0.27 18.19
C MET A 432 -5.68 -1.01 18.44
N ARG A 433 -6.13 -1.27 19.68
CA ARG A 433 -7.07 -2.38 19.94
C ARG A 433 -8.44 -2.09 19.34
N LYS A 434 -8.96 -0.88 19.56
CA LYS A 434 -10.25 -0.44 19.04
C LYS A 434 -10.29 -0.48 17.51
N SER A 435 -9.21 -0.11 16.83
CA SER A 435 -9.13 -0.09 15.37
C SER A 435 -9.27 -1.47 14.70
N LEU A 436 -9.07 -2.57 15.44
CA LEU A 436 -9.29 -3.91 14.92
C LEU A 436 -10.78 -4.19 14.66
N LEU A 437 -11.66 -3.75 15.56
CA LEU A 437 -13.11 -3.98 15.46
C LEU A 437 -13.86 -2.75 14.92
N ASP A 438 -13.67 -1.59 15.51
CA ASP A 438 -14.36 -0.36 15.10
C ASP A 438 -13.94 0.05 13.70
N GLY A 439 -12.66 -0.13 13.34
CA GLY A 439 -12.18 0.13 11.99
C GLY A 439 -12.83 -0.78 10.95
N LEU A 440 -13.19 -2.01 11.33
CA LEU A 440 -13.95 -2.92 10.47
C LEU A 440 -15.39 -2.42 10.27
N ILE A 441 -16.06 -2.06 11.36
CA ILE A 441 -17.43 -1.53 11.34
C ILE A 441 -17.49 -0.23 10.53
N GLU A 442 -16.54 0.68 10.75
CA GLU A 442 -16.44 1.94 10.02
C GLU A 442 -16.23 1.70 8.52
N ALA A 443 -15.33 0.78 8.15
CA ALA A 443 -15.09 0.42 6.75
C ALA A 443 -16.34 -0.14 6.05
N SER A 444 -17.22 -0.85 6.78
CA SER A 444 -18.49 -1.33 6.24
C SER A 444 -19.42 -0.19 5.77
N THR A 445 -19.32 0.97 6.42
CA THR A 445 -20.16 2.15 6.10
C THR A 445 -19.49 3.11 5.12
N LYS A 446 -18.16 3.30 5.23
CA LYS A 446 -17.42 4.30 4.44
C LYS A 446 -16.78 3.72 3.17
N SER A 447 -16.16 2.55 3.27
CA SER A 447 -15.37 1.96 2.18
C SER A 447 -16.21 1.11 1.23
N LYS A 448 -17.13 0.32 1.78
CA LYS A 448 -17.99 -0.58 1.01
C LYS A 448 -18.82 0.10 -0.08
N PRO A 449 -19.46 1.28 0.13
CA PRO A 449 -20.24 1.94 -0.92
C PRO A 449 -19.40 2.39 -2.13
N LEU A 450 -18.09 2.55 -1.96
CA LEU A 450 -17.17 2.94 -3.02
C LEU A 450 -16.57 1.74 -3.73
N SER A 451 -16.35 0.66 -2.99
CA SER A 451 -15.92 -0.62 -3.52
C SER A 451 -16.27 -1.76 -2.59
N PHE A 452 -16.98 -2.74 -3.13
CA PHE A 452 -17.23 -3.98 -2.41
C PHE A 452 -15.94 -4.80 -2.20
N LEU A 453 -14.89 -4.58 -3.01
CA LEU A 453 -13.63 -5.33 -2.92
C LEU A 453 -12.86 -4.98 -1.65
N SER A 454 -12.99 -3.76 -1.14
CA SER A 454 -12.32 -3.34 0.10
C SER A 454 -13.03 -3.81 1.37
N HIS A 455 -14.30 -4.22 1.25
CA HIS A 455 -15.10 -4.73 2.35
C HIS A 455 -16.17 -5.70 1.81
N PRO A 456 -15.82 -6.98 1.58
CA PRO A 456 -16.68 -7.91 0.86
C PRO A 456 -17.77 -8.60 1.71
N VAL A 457 -17.88 -8.28 3.00
CA VAL A 457 -18.86 -8.89 3.90
C VAL A 457 -20.13 -8.02 4.03
N PRO A 458 -21.32 -8.65 4.19
CA PRO A 458 -21.56 -10.09 4.26
C PRO A 458 -21.70 -10.77 2.88
N GLU A 459 -21.65 -10.04 1.77
CA GLU A 459 -21.99 -10.53 0.42
C GLU A 459 -21.15 -11.72 -0.06
N CYS A 460 -19.88 -11.74 0.32
CA CYS A 460 -18.95 -12.82 0.02
C CYS A 460 -18.66 -13.70 1.25
N SER A 461 -19.40 -13.49 2.35
CA SER A 461 -19.29 -14.29 3.57
C SER A 461 -20.13 -15.56 3.45
N CYS A 462 -19.63 -16.59 4.12
CA CYS A 462 -20.16 -17.92 4.10
C CYS A 462 -20.54 -18.28 5.54
N LEU A 463 -21.82 -18.17 5.90
CA LEU A 463 -22.28 -18.63 7.21
C LEU A 463 -22.75 -20.08 7.08
N MET A 464 -22.03 -20.99 7.75
CA MET A 464 -22.48 -22.35 8.02
C MET A 464 -23.68 -22.26 8.97
N TYR A 465 -24.85 -22.74 8.55
CA TYR A 465 -25.94 -23.07 9.46
C TYR A 465 -25.98 -24.60 9.54
N ASP A 466 -25.52 -25.16 10.67
CA ASP A 466 -25.87 -26.54 11.02
C ASP A 466 -27.30 -26.52 11.54
N SER A 467 -28.24 -26.84 10.65
CA SER A 467 -29.64 -27.05 11.02
C SER A 467 -29.83 -28.38 11.73
N THR A 468 -29.13 -28.62 12.84
CA THR A 468 -29.41 -29.70 13.80
C THR A 468 -28.62 -29.44 15.08
N GLU A 469 -29.19 -28.66 16.01
CA GLU A 469 -29.22 -29.01 17.44
C GLU A 469 -29.99 -27.93 18.21
N THR A 470 -31.24 -28.26 18.53
CA THR A 470 -31.99 -27.59 19.58
C THR A 470 -31.42 -28.06 20.91
N SER A 471 -30.60 -27.26 21.60
CA SER A 471 -30.38 -27.44 23.03
C SER A 471 -30.44 -26.11 23.75
N VAL A 472 -31.48 -25.98 24.56
CA VAL A 472 -31.73 -24.93 25.54
C VAL A 472 -30.62 -24.95 26.60
N HIS A 473 -30.20 -23.76 27.03
CA HIS A 473 -29.23 -23.42 28.10
C HIS A 473 -27.78 -23.16 27.66
N ALA A 474 -27.38 -21.88 27.63
CA ALA A 474 -26.23 -21.38 28.38
C ALA A 474 -26.09 -19.85 28.30
N SER A 475 -25.55 -19.32 29.39
CA SER A 475 -25.16 -17.96 29.77
C SER A 475 -24.24 -17.19 28.80
N SER A 476 -24.31 -15.86 28.95
CA SER A 476 -23.38 -14.81 28.49
C SER A 476 -23.10 -14.71 26.99
N PRO A 477 -23.35 -13.57 26.32
CA PRO A 477 -22.99 -13.41 24.92
C PRO A 477 -21.46 -13.32 24.79
N SER A 478 -20.86 -14.28 24.07
CA SER A 478 -19.47 -14.19 23.64
C SER A 478 -19.29 -13.04 22.64
N THR A 479 -18.07 -12.53 22.49
CA THR A 479 -17.67 -11.52 21.49
C THR A 479 -18.08 -11.92 20.06
N GLN A 480 -18.18 -13.22 19.81
CA GLN A 480 -18.62 -13.82 18.56
C GLN A 480 -20.14 -13.66 18.30
N SER A 481 -20.97 -13.65 19.36
CA SER A 481 -22.41 -13.43 19.22
C SER A 481 -22.76 -11.95 18.95
N GLN A 482 -21.95 -11.02 19.47
CA GLN A 482 -22.05 -9.59 19.15
C GLN A 482 -21.63 -9.30 17.71
N PHE A 483 -20.59 -9.99 17.22
CA PHE A 483 -20.15 -9.95 15.83
C PHE A 483 -21.21 -10.49 14.86
N GLN A 484 -21.87 -11.60 15.21
CA GLN A 484 -22.95 -12.19 14.40
C GLN A 484 -24.21 -11.30 14.37
N ALA A 485 -24.54 -10.62 15.48
CA ALA A 485 -25.66 -9.69 15.53
C ALA A 485 -25.42 -8.41 14.72
N ALA A 486 -24.17 -7.93 14.64
CA ALA A 486 -23.81 -6.73 13.89
C ALA A 486 -23.83 -6.91 12.35
N LEU A 487 -23.70 -8.14 11.85
CA LEU A 487 -23.47 -8.43 10.43
C LEU A 487 -24.71 -8.80 9.62
N GLY A 488 -25.88 -8.99 10.25
CA GLY A 488 -27.19 -9.12 9.61
C GLY A 488 -27.24 -9.94 8.30
N VAL A 489 -27.68 -11.21 8.42
CA VAL A 489 -28.16 -12.15 7.39
C VAL A 489 -27.26 -13.37 7.11
N ALA A 490 -27.92 -14.53 7.08
CA ALA A 490 -27.39 -15.89 6.88
C ALA A 490 -27.57 -16.36 5.43
N HIS A 491 -26.47 -16.74 4.76
CA HIS A 491 -26.49 -17.34 3.42
C HIS A 491 -25.66 -18.65 3.38
N ARG A 492 -26.19 -19.66 2.67
CA ARG A 492 -25.58 -20.99 2.52
C ARG A 492 -24.50 -20.99 1.43
N CYS A 493 -23.36 -21.63 1.73
CA CYS A 493 -22.20 -21.67 0.85
C CYS A 493 -22.37 -22.56 -0.39
N PRO A 494 -21.80 -22.14 -1.54
CA PRO A 494 -21.51 -23.01 -2.68
C PRO A 494 -20.50 -24.12 -2.33
N ALA A 495 -20.71 -25.34 -2.82
CA ALA A 495 -19.87 -26.52 -2.52
C ALA A 495 -18.37 -26.38 -2.83
N TRP A 496 -17.95 -25.44 -3.70
CA TRP A 496 -16.54 -25.20 -4.03
C TRP A 496 -15.79 -24.36 -2.97
N MET A 497 -16.51 -23.72 -2.05
CA MET A 497 -15.90 -23.03 -0.89
C MET A 497 -15.62 -23.98 0.28
N ASN A 498 -16.06 -25.24 0.19
CA ASN A 498 -15.73 -26.28 1.16
C ASN A 498 -14.42 -26.95 0.74
N SER A 499 -13.28 -26.39 1.16
CA SER A 499 -12.00 -27.08 1.07
C SER A 499 -11.26 -27.01 2.40
N ASP A 500 -10.76 -28.17 2.83
CA ASP A 500 -10.33 -28.56 4.16
C ASP A 500 -9.37 -27.61 4.89
N LEU A 501 -9.71 -27.29 6.15
CA LEU A 501 -8.83 -26.68 7.13
C LEU A 501 -7.86 -27.74 7.68
N ILE A 502 -6.57 -27.56 7.40
CA ILE A 502 -5.52 -28.29 8.13
C ILE A 502 -5.43 -27.73 9.55
N SER A 503 -5.62 -28.64 10.49
CA SER A 503 -5.48 -28.51 11.94
C SER A 503 -4.14 -27.92 12.40
N ARG A 504 -4.19 -27.05 13.42
CA ARG A 504 -3.33 -26.94 14.63
C ARG A 504 -3.69 -25.60 15.29
N SER A 505 -3.79 -25.45 16.60
CA SER A 505 -3.81 -26.31 17.78
C SER A 505 -4.39 -25.44 18.89
N LYS A 506 -5.15 -26.03 19.82
CA LYS A 506 -5.67 -25.38 21.02
C LYS A 506 -4.55 -24.65 21.76
N ASP A 507 -4.67 -23.34 21.91
CA ASP A 507 -4.21 -22.66 23.10
C ASP A 507 -5.44 -22.12 23.82
N LYS A 508 -5.50 -22.45 25.12
CA LYS A 508 -6.52 -21.98 26.05
C LYS A 508 -6.19 -20.54 26.38
N ASP A 509 -7.08 -19.63 26.03
CA ASP A 509 -7.08 -18.28 26.58
C ASP A 509 -7.40 -18.37 28.09
N ASN A 510 -6.38 -18.20 28.92
CA ASN A 510 -6.58 -17.67 30.26
C ASN A 510 -6.50 -16.14 30.12
N GLU A 511 -7.65 -15.49 30.20
CA GLU A 511 -7.70 -14.07 30.53
C GLU A 511 -7.24 -13.91 31.98
N GLU A 512 -6.00 -13.47 32.17
CA GLU A 512 -5.58 -12.80 33.38
C GLU A 512 -5.22 -11.36 33.03
N ASP A 513 -5.94 -10.43 33.64
CA ASP A 513 -5.59 -9.02 33.73
C ASP A 513 -4.17 -8.91 34.29
N LEU A 514 -3.18 -8.69 33.41
CA LEU A 514 -1.87 -8.23 33.82
C LEU A 514 -1.93 -6.72 34.09
N ASP A 515 -2.44 -6.39 35.27
CA ASP A 515 -1.96 -5.23 36.01
C ASP A 515 -0.57 -5.59 36.56
N GLU A 516 0.48 -5.38 35.76
CA GLU A 516 1.83 -5.26 36.31
C GLU A 516 2.12 -3.79 36.61
N ASP A 517 2.28 -3.52 37.91
CA ASP A 517 2.99 -2.38 38.44
C ASP A 517 4.40 -2.33 37.83
N ASP A 518 4.64 -1.33 36.97
CA ASP A 518 5.99 -0.87 36.70
C ASP A 518 6.06 0.63 37.00
N SER A 519 6.25 0.92 38.28
CA SER A 519 6.58 2.25 38.79
C SER A 519 8.03 2.60 38.43
N THR A 520 8.38 2.60 37.15
CA THR A 520 9.57 3.28 36.60
C THR A 520 9.51 3.39 35.07
N SER A 521 8.73 4.32 34.50
CA SER A 521 8.93 4.67 33.07
C SER A 521 8.69 6.15 32.74
N SER A 522 9.54 7.00 33.31
CA SER A 522 9.96 8.24 32.66
C SER A 522 11.32 7.96 32.01
N GLY A 523 11.35 7.15 30.95
CA GLY A 523 12.58 6.70 30.29
C GLY A 523 12.38 6.52 28.79
N LEU A 524 13.46 6.66 28.02
CA LEU A 524 13.50 6.40 26.58
C LEU A 524 12.81 5.07 26.24
N PHE A 525 11.75 5.10 25.41
CA PHE A 525 11.14 3.87 24.85
C PHE A 525 12.08 3.13 23.88
N PHE A 526 13.22 3.74 23.57
CA PHE A 526 14.25 3.29 22.65
C PHE A 526 15.55 3.08 23.43
N ARG A 527 15.67 1.99 24.19
CA ARG A 527 16.98 1.55 24.69
C ARG A 527 17.48 0.39 23.85
N HIS A 528 18.48 0.66 23.02
CA HIS A 528 19.43 -0.36 22.56
C HIS A 528 20.31 -0.72 23.76
N SER A 529 20.39 -2.01 24.09
CA SER A 529 21.38 -2.51 25.05
C SER A 529 22.48 -3.20 24.26
N GLY A 530 23.67 -2.61 24.32
CA GLY A 530 24.91 -3.17 23.80
C GLY A 530 26.07 -2.34 24.31
N ASP A 531 26.56 -2.67 25.51
CA ASP A 531 27.99 -2.95 25.68
C ASP A 531 28.28 -3.59 27.04
N ASN A 532 28.98 -4.71 26.97
CA ASN A 532 29.71 -5.32 28.08
C ASN A 532 30.98 -4.51 28.34
N HIS A 533 31.25 -4.14 29.59
CA HIS A 533 32.60 -4.23 30.14
C HIS A 533 32.58 -4.21 31.68
N GLU A 534 33.32 -5.16 32.24
CA GLU A 534 33.61 -5.34 33.66
C GLU A 534 34.45 -4.22 34.27
N SER A 535 34.22 -3.98 35.57
CA SER A 535 35.11 -3.48 36.64
C SER A 535 34.39 -2.37 37.41
N GLY A 536 34.34 -2.31 38.73
CA GLY A 536 34.99 -3.00 39.84
C GLY A 536 34.51 -2.28 41.10
N GLY A 537 34.39 -3.00 42.22
CA GLY A 537 33.76 -2.50 43.43
C GLY A 537 34.47 -1.33 44.13
N GLY A 538 33.72 -0.66 45.02
CA GLY A 538 34.25 0.32 45.96
C GLY A 538 33.14 1.12 46.65
N GLU A 539 32.73 0.65 47.83
CA GLU A 539 31.95 1.42 48.81
C GLU A 539 32.76 2.60 49.36
N SER A 540 32.12 3.75 49.64
CA SER A 540 32.02 4.36 50.98
C SER A 540 31.67 5.87 50.97
N ASN A 541 30.57 6.18 51.68
CA ASN A 541 30.35 7.23 52.70
C ASN A 541 30.56 8.75 52.47
N ASN A 542 29.54 9.46 53.02
CA ASN A 542 29.55 10.77 53.72
C ASN A 542 29.59 12.04 52.84
N LYS A 543 28.98 13.19 53.17
CA LYS A 543 27.96 13.71 54.11
C LYS A 543 27.92 15.25 53.83
N GLU A 544 26.77 15.92 54.02
CA GLU A 544 26.56 17.35 54.45
C GLU A 544 27.44 18.46 53.81
N GLU A 545 26.91 19.46 53.10
CA GLU A 545 26.18 20.68 53.53
C GLU A 545 26.98 21.90 53.03
N ALA A 546 26.30 22.91 52.48
CA ALA A 546 26.43 24.32 52.85
C ALA A 546 25.99 25.27 51.73
N GLN A 547 25.04 26.09 52.15
CA GLN A 547 24.43 27.29 51.60
C GLN A 547 25.46 28.43 51.43
N LEU A 548 25.25 29.34 50.47
CA LEU A 548 25.61 30.77 50.57
C LEU A 548 24.88 31.55 49.46
N ASP A 549 23.93 32.38 49.90
CA ASP A 549 23.38 33.51 49.16
C ASP A 549 24.46 34.58 48.94
N ASP A 550 24.36 35.32 47.85
CA ASP A 550 24.66 36.76 47.83
C ASP A 550 23.80 37.45 46.75
N GLN A 551 23.34 38.64 47.11
CA GLN A 551 22.26 39.44 46.54
C GLN A 551 22.82 40.79 46.03
N GLU A 552 22.00 41.50 45.25
CA GLU A 552 22.13 42.92 44.80
C GLU A 552 23.06 43.15 43.58
N GLU A 553 22.71 43.92 42.54
CA GLU A 553 22.08 45.25 42.52
C GLU A 553 21.06 45.46 41.35
N LEU A 554 19.96 46.15 41.68
CA LEU A 554 19.10 46.99 40.83
C LEU A 554 19.91 48.22 40.37
N GLU A 555 19.71 48.96 39.27
CA GLU A 555 18.55 49.68 38.71
C GLU A 555 19.19 50.51 37.56
N GLY A 556 18.68 50.63 36.33
CA GLY A 556 17.54 51.47 35.94
C GLY A 556 17.96 52.48 34.85
N GLY A 557 17.02 52.90 33.98
CA GLY A 557 17.11 54.20 33.28
C GLY A 557 17.04 54.25 31.74
N GLU A 558 15.82 54.12 31.21
CA GLU A 558 15.17 54.92 30.15
C GLU A 558 15.97 55.64 29.04
N ARG A 559 15.57 55.38 27.78
CA ARG A 559 14.81 56.33 26.95
C ARG A 559 14.02 55.66 25.84
#